data_AF-A0A0R1MI48-F1
#
_entry.id   AF-A0A0R1MI48-F1
#
_cell.length_a   1.000
_cell.length_b   1.000
_cell.length_c   1.000
_cell.angle_alpha   90.00
_cell.angle_beta   90.00
_cell.angle_gamma   90.00
#
_symmetry.space_group_name_H-M   'P 1'
#
loop_
_entity.id
_entity.type
_entity.pdbx_description
1 polymer ?
#
loop_
_entity_poly.entity_id
_entity_poly.type
_entity_poly.pdbx_seq_one_letter_code
_entity_poly.pdbx_strand_id
1 'polypeptide(L)'
;MVYNFRLSTIVKKMRDKLGKKEVSNLKDTKNPQIQSVLAVRKKWTILSQFLFWISVSMAFYGSLSILIYFLNLYTVAMIYINHLNEKIIKEYGKA
;
A
#
# COMPACT_ATOMS: atom_id res chain seq x y z
N MET A 1 -10.31 2.68 11.30
CA MET A 1 -10.30 1.33 10.69
C MET A 1 -11.21 1.19 9.46
N VAL A 2 -12.50 1.59 9.53
CA VAL A 2 -13.46 1.45 8.41
C VAL A 2 -12.98 2.10 7.10
N TYR A 3 -12.33 3.27 7.17
CA TYR A 3 -11.78 3.95 5.98
C TYR A 3 -10.72 3.10 5.26
N ASN A 4 -9.84 2.45 6.01
CA ASN A 4 -8.77 1.61 5.45
C ASN A 4 -9.32 0.32 4.85
N PHE A 5 -10.36 -0.25 5.48
CA PHE A 5 -11.10 -1.40 4.94
C PHE A 5 -11.81 -1.05 3.63
N ARG A 6 -12.54 0.08 3.61
CA ARG A 6 -13.22 0.59 2.41
C ARG A 6 -12.22 0.85 1.28
N LEU A 7 -11.13 1.55 1.56
CA LEU A 7 -10.09 1.85 0.58
C LEU A 7 -9.44 0.57 0.05
N SER A 8 -9.13 -0.39 0.92
CA SER A 8 -8.59 -1.70 0.51
C SER A 8 -9.58 -2.48 -0.36
N THR A 9 -10.88 -2.47 -0.04
CA THR A 9 -11.90 -3.10 -0.90
C THR A 9 -12.09 -2.39 -2.22
N ILE A 10 -12.00 -1.06 -2.26
CA ILE A 10 -12.08 -0.27 -3.50
C ILE A 10 -10.88 -0.61 -4.38
N VAL A 11 -9.67 -0.59 -3.83
CA VAL A 11 -8.44 -0.96 -4.54
C VAL A 11 -8.51 -2.40 -5.05
N LYS A 12 -9.05 -3.33 -4.25
CA LYS A 12 -9.27 -4.72 -4.67
C LYS A 12 -10.27 -4.84 -5.80
N LYS A 13 -11.42 -4.14 -5.73
CA LYS A 13 -12.41 -4.06 -6.82
C LYS A 13 -11.81 -3.43 -8.09
N MET A 14 -11.00 -2.40 -7.96
CA MET A 14 -10.31 -1.78 -9.10
C MET A 14 -9.32 -2.76 -9.74
N ARG A 15 -8.57 -3.52 -8.92
CA ARG A 15 -7.65 -4.57 -9.40
C ARG A 15 -8.36 -5.73 -10.07
N ASP A 16 -9.52 -6.12 -9.56
CA ASP A 16 -10.35 -7.16 -10.18
C ASP A 16 -10.96 -6.68 -11.50
N LYS A 17 -11.32 -5.40 -11.62
CA LYS A 17 -11.82 -4.79 -12.88
C LYS A 17 -10.76 -4.73 -13.98
N LEU A 18 -9.50 -4.47 -13.65
CA LEU A 18 -8.37 -4.50 -14.60
C LEU A 18 -7.96 -5.94 -15.00
N GLY A 19 -8.35 -6.96 -14.22
CA GLY A 19 -7.99 -8.34 -14.49
C GLY A 19 -6.50 -8.66 -14.25
N LYS A 20 -6.19 -9.94 -13.98
CA LYS A 20 -4.82 -10.39 -13.63
C LYS A 20 -3.78 -10.15 -14.75
N LYS A 21 -4.20 -10.10 -16.02
CA LYS A 21 -3.32 -9.92 -17.19
C LYS A 21 -2.78 -8.49 -17.31
N GLU A 22 -3.60 -7.47 -17.10
CA GLU A 22 -3.16 -6.06 -17.13
C GLU A 22 -2.23 -5.71 -15.96
N VAL A 23 -2.47 -6.30 -14.78
CA VAL A 23 -1.61 -6.14 -13.60
C VAL A 23 -0.22 -6.77 -13.80
N SER A 24 -0.13 -7.81 -14.63
CA SER A 24 1.15 -8.38 -15.07
C SER A 24 1.84 -7.47 -16.09
N ASN A 25 1.10 -6.92 -17.05
CA ASN A 25 1.64 -5.95 -18.02
C ASN A 25 2.11 -4.65 -17.37
N LEU A 26 1.52 -4.23 -16.24
CA LEU A 26 1.96 -3.10 -15.42
C LEU A 26 3.40 -3.24 -14.88
N LYS A 27 3.89 -4.47 -14.69
CA LYS A 27 5.29 -4.73 -14.32
C LYS A 27 6.24 -4.61 -15.51
N ASP A 28 5.75 -4.88 -16.72
CA ASP A 28 6.51 -4.80 -17.99
C ASP A 28 6.34 -3.45 -18.71
N THR A 29 5.48 -2.56 -18.19
CA THR A 29 5.27 -1.22 -18.72
C THR A 29 6.56 -0.39 -18.63
N LYS A 30 7.04 0.06 -19.80
CA LYS A 30 8.18 1.00 -19.94
C LYS A 30 7.81 2.47 -19.64
N ASN A 31 6.61 2.74 -19.14
CA ASN A 31 6.19 4.11 -18.81
C ASN A 31 6.97 4.59 -17.56
N PRO A 32 7.84 5.62 -17.70
CA PRO A 32 8.71 6.07 -16.62
C PRO A 32 7.93 6.61 -15.41
N GLN A 33 6.72 7.16 -15.63
CA GLN A 33 5.87 7.64 -14.54
C GLN A 33 5.37 6.48 -13.67
N ILE A 34 4.86 5.42 -14.28
CA ILE A 34 4.36 4.23 -13.58
C ILE A 34 5.50 3.52 -12.82
N GLN A 35 6.70 3.43 -13.42
CA GLN A 35 7.87 2.84 -12.75
C GLN A 35 8.32 3.63 -11.52
N SER A 36 8.31 4.98 -11.60
CA SER A 36 8.65 5.83 -10.45
C SER A 36 7.67 5.63 -9.30
N VAL A 37 6.36 5.54 -9.59
CA VAL A 37 5.31 5.32 -8.58
C VAL A 37 5.41 3.92 -7.98
N LEU A 38 5.77 2.90 -8.77
CA LEU A 38 6.03 1.54 -8.29
C LEU A 38 7.25 1.47 -7.37
N ALA A 39 8.33 2.19 -7.68
CA ALA A 39 9.53 2.25 -6.84
C ALA A 39 9.22 2.91 -5.49
N VAL A 40 8.47 4.01 -5.49
CA VAL A 40 8.00 4.67 -4.27
C VAL A 40 7.10 3.71 -3.47
N ARG A 41 6.13 3.06 -4.12
CA ARG A 41 5.27 2.06 -3.48
C ARG A 41 6.08 0.94 -2.80
N LYS A 42 7.12 0.43 -3.47
CA LYS A 42 7.99 -0.63 -2.89
C LYS A 42 8.69 -0.16 -1.61
N LYS A 43 9.23 1.06 -1.58
CA LYS A 43 9.85 1.65 -0.38
C LYS A 43 8.85 1.74 0.78
N TRP A 44 7.65 2.23 0.51
CA TRP A 44 6.59 2.35 1.52
C TRP A 44 6.09 0.98 2.00
N THR A 45 5.99 -0.03 1.13
CA THR A 45 5.66 -1.40 1.53
C THR A 45 6.71 -1.98 2.48
N ILE A 46 8.00 -1.81 2.18
CA ILE A 46 9.09 -2.25 3.05
C ILE A 46 8.99 -1.55 4.41
N LEU A 47 8.78 -0.22 4.42
CA LEU A 47 8.58 0.55 5.64
C LEU A 47 7.38 0.04 6.45
N SER A 48 6.26 -0.26 5.79
CA SER A 48 5.06 -0.80 6.44
C SER A 48 5.31 -2.17 7.08
N GLN A 49 6.12 -3.03 6.46
CA GLN A 49 6.51 -4.32 7.03
C GLN A 49 7.38 -4.13 8.27
N PHE A 50 8.35 -3.21 8.25
CA PHE A 50 9.14 -2.89 9.43
C PHE A 50 8.28 -2.35 10.58
N LEU A 51 7.38 -1.40 10.30
CA LEU A 51 6.48 -0.84 11.31
C LEU A 51 5.54 -1.90 11.89
N PHE A 52 5.08 -2.84 11.07
CA PHE A 52 4.28 -3.98 11.53
C PHE A 52 5.08 -4.88 12.48
N TRP A 53 6.29 -5.30 12.09
CA TRP A 53 7.13 -6.15 12.93
C TRP A 53 7.54 -5.47 14.23
N ILE A 54 7.82 -4.16 14.21
CA ILE A 54 8.07 -3.39 15.44
C ILE A 54 6.81 -3.37 16.33
N SER A 55 5.63 -3.19 15.74
CA SER A 55 4.36 -3.24 16.48
C SER A 55 4.15 -4.62 17.12
N VAL A 56 4.43 -5.71 16.38
CA VAL A 56 4.35 -7.08 16.89
C VAL A 56 5.32 -7.27 18.07
N SER A 57 6.59 -6.87 17.92
CA SER A 57 7.56 -6.96 19.02
C SER A 57 7.14 -6.14 20.24
N MET A 58 6.60 -4.94 20.04
CA MET A 58 6.09 -4.08 21.11
C MET A 58 4.82 -4.61 21.77
N ALA A 59 4.04 -5.46 21.09
CA ALA A 59 2.89 -6.10 21.71
C ALA A 59 3.29 -7.14 22.79
N PHE A 60 4.49 -7.73 22.67
CA PHE A 60 5.01 -8.69 23.65
C PHE A 60 5.86 -8.04 24.74
N TYR A 61 6.63 -7.01 24.41
CA TYR A 61 7.66 -6.44 25.31
C TYR A 61 7.50 -4.94 25.58
N GLY A 62 6.54 -4.26 24.94
CA GLY A 62 6.45 -2.82 24.91
C GLY A 62 5.32 -2.21 25.74
N SER A 63 5.39 -0.90 25.92
CA SER A 63 4.30 -0.10 26.49
C SER A 63 3.16 0.06 25.49
N LEU A 64 1.91 0.03 25.99
CA LEU A 64 0.69 0.23 25.20
C LEU A 64 0.75 1.51 24.35
N SER A 65 1.32 2.59 24.88
CA SER A 65 1.46 3.87 24.19
C SER A 65 2.38 3.78 22.98
N ILE A 66 3.48 3.03 23.10
CA ILE A 66 4.47 2.82 22.03
C ILE A 66 3.87 1.92 20.95
N LEU A 67 3.14 0.87 21.36
CA LEU A 67 2.40 0.02 20.44
C LEU A 67 1.41 0.83 19.59
N ILE A 68 0.59 1.68 20.21
CA ILE A 68 -0.39 2.53 19.51
C ILE A 68 0.31 3.49 18.55
N TYR A 69 1.45 4.06 18.93
CA TYR A 69 2.24 4.93 18.06
C TYR A 69 2.68 4.22 16.78
N PHE A 70 3.29 3.05 16.90
CA PHE A 70 3.73 2.28 15.73
C PHE A 70 2.57 1.75 14.89
N LEU A 71 1.45 1.39 15.52
CA LEU A 71 0.23 0.98 14.82
C LEU A 71 -0.39 2.13 14.00
N ASN A 72 -0.37 3.36 14.54
CA ASN A 72 -0.80 4.54 13.82
C ASN A 72 0.13 4.84 12.63
N LEU A 73 1.45 4.79 12.83
CA LEU A 73 2.43 4.96 11.75
C LEU A 73 2.23 3.93 10.63
N TYR A 74 2.04 2.66 11.00
CA TYR A 74 1.70 1.58 10.08
C TYR A 74 0.42 1.88 9.29
N THR A 75 -0.62 2.37 9.98
CA THR A 75 -1.90 2.73 9.35
C THR A 75 -1.74 3.84 8.33
N VAL A 76 -0.96 4.89 8.66
CA VAL A 76 -0.66 6.00 7.74
C VAL A 76 0.11 5.51 6.52
N ALA A 77 1.13 4.65 6.72
CA ALA A 77 1.88 4.04 5.62
C ALA A 77 0.96 3.23 4.69
N MET A 78 0.03 2.45 5.24
CA MET A 78 -0.96 1.68 4.48
C MET A 78 -1.91 2.57 3.67
N ILE A 79 -2.38 3.67 4.24
CA ILE A 79 -3.22 4.64 3.51
C ILE A 79 -2.45 5.22 2.32
N TYR A 80 -1.18 5.58 2.51
CA TYR A 80 -0.35 6.12 1.45
C TYR A 80 -0.08 5.08 0.34
N ILE A 81 0.23 3.83 0.69
CA ILE A 81 0.39 2.74 -0.28
C ILE A 81 -0.89 2.55 -1.11
N ASN A 82 -2.06 2.59 -0.47
CA ASN A 82 -3.34 2.47 -1.15
C ASN A 82 -3.59 3.65 -2.10
N HIS A 83 -3.23 4.87 -1.70
CA HIS A 83 -3.31 6.05 -2.58
C HIS A 83 -2.39 5.93 -3.81
N LEU A 84 -1.15 5.45 -3.62
CA LEU A 84 -0.25 5.16 -4.75
C LEU A 84 -0.83 4.09 -5.68
N ASN A 85 -1.49 3.07 -5.13
CA ASN A 85 -2.11 2.02 -5.92
C ASN A 85 -3.29 2.55 -6.74
N GLU A 86 -4.10 3.44 -6.15
CA GLU A 86 -5.16 4.14 -6.87
C GLU A 86 -4.61 5.01 -8.01
N LYS A 87 -3.49 5.71 -7.76
CA LYS A 87 -2.80 6.52 -8.78
C LYS A 87 -2.31 5.66 -9.96
N ILE A 88 -1.67 4.51 -9.68
CA ILE A 88 -1.21 3.57 -10.72
C ILE A 88 -2.39 3.08 -11.56
N ILE A 89 -3.50 2.70 -10.92
CA ILE A 89 -4.69 2.19 -11.62
C ILE A 89 -5.33 3.29 -12.49
N LYS A 90 -5.44 4.52 -11.98
CA LYS A 90 -5.98 5.66 -12.74
C LYS A 90 -5.10 6.07 -13.92
N GLU A 91 -3.77 6.01 -13.76
CA GLU A 91 -2.83 6.30 -14.86
C GLU A 91 -2.83 5.18 -15.91
N TYR A 92 -2.99 3.92 -15.50
CA TYR A 92 -3.07 2.80 -16.43
C TYR A 92 -4.39 2.74 -17.20
N GLY A 93 -5.53 2.97 -16.54
CA GLY A 93 -6.85 2.97 -17.20
C GLY A 93 -7.12 4.18 -18.12
N LYS A 94 -6.18 5.11 -18.23
CA LYS A 94 -6.21 6.23 -19.19
C LYS A 94 -5.35 5.97 -20.44
N ALA A 95 -4.48 4.97 -20.41
CA ALA A 95 -3.62 4.55 -21.53
C ALA A 95 -4.33 3.48 -22.36
#